data_AF-A0A8S3YD94-F1
#
_entry.id   AF-A0A8S3YD94-F1
#
_cell.length_a   1.000
_cell.length_b   1.000
_cell.length_c   1.000
_cell.angle_alpha   90.00
_cell.angle_beta   90.00
_cell.angle_gamma   90.00
#
_symmetry.space_group_name_H-M   'P 1'
#
loop_
_entity.id
_entity.type
_entity.pdbx_description
1 polymer ?
#
loop_
_entity_poly.entity_id
_entity_poly.type
_entity_poly.pdbx_seq_one_letter_code
_entity_poly.pdbx_strand_id
1 'polypeptide(L)'
;NACLPYRPDQVNTWFREAVTRLPSAEPEGVPLRAYVDMINLVKTSDFRTMLAAVAKLRTIRLEDGEELYFHATDAQSAKSILESGIDLTKTRSREDFSNGYGFYVTTEYAEAMKWATRKGAKFCHNTGAVIAFKVSRLLQKEKDHLFLEVNTAQGRRKWEKTVSHFRNGEAFDALSVLLQNVKFIRGPVSKNAFLRPGETPVPYDFTQICLCDQEYATRYGSLRNICFVIFFKVD
;
A
#
# COMPACT_ATOMS: atom_id res chain seq x y z
N ASN A 1 12.42 -14.75 -17.12
CA ASN A 1 11.03 -15.23 -17.20
C ASN A 1 10.19 -14.60 -16.11
N ALA A 2 9.17 -13.85 -16.49
CA ALA A 2 8.21 -13.24 -15.56
C ALA A 2 7.29 -14.30 -14.95
N CYS A 3 7.21 -14.35 -13.61
CA CYS A 3 6.45 -15.36 -12.87
C CYS A 3 5.18 -14.74 -12.28
N LEU A 4 4.03 -15.09 -12.86
CA LEU A 4 2.72 -14.75 -12.29
C LEU A 4 2.37 -15.82 -11.23
N PRO A 5 2.03 -15.43 -9.99
CA PRO A 5 2.01 -16.37 -8.87
C PRO A 5 0.79 -17.29 -8.84
N TYR A 6 -0.33 -16.89 -9.44
CA TYR A 6 -1.58 -17.63 -9.43
C TYR A 6 -2.06 -17.84 -10.86
N ARG A 7 -2.39 -19.09 -11.23
CA ARG A 7 -2.90 -19.48 -12.56
C ARG A 7 -2.21 -18.72 -13.71
N PRO A 8 -0.88 -18.87 -13.87
CA PRO A 8 -0.11 -18.10 -14.84
C PRO A 8 -0.56 -18.29 -16.30
N ASP A 9 -1.30 -19.35 -16.57
CA ASP A 9 -1.98 -19.69 -17.83
C ASP A 9 -3.28 -18.89 -18.05
N GLN A 10 -3.94 -18.43 -16.99
CA GLN A 10 -5.17 -17.64 -17.06
C GLN A 10 -4.84 -16.14 -17.06
N VAL A 11 -4.78 -15.55 -18.26
CA VAL A 11 -4.40 -14.15 -18.48
C VAL A 11 -5.54 -13.30 -19.05
N ASN A 12 -5.48 -12.00 -18.78
CA ASN A 12 -6.41 -10.95 -19.25
C ASN A 12 -7.88 -11.22 -18.94
N THR A 13 -8.16 -12.09 -17.97
CA THR A 13 -9.50 -12.50 -17.54
C THR A 13 -9.52 -12.61 -16.02
N TRP A 14 -10.58 -12.11 -15.38
CA TRP A 14 -10.78 -12.26 -13.95
C TRP A 14 -11.00 -13.73 -13.58
N PHE A 15 -10.37 -14.16 -12.51
CA PHE A 15 -10.58 -15.45 -11.87
C PHE A 15 -10.68 -15.27 -10.35
N ARG A 16 -11.07 -16.34 -9.68
CA ARG A 16 -11.23 -16.36 -8.23
C ARG A 16 -10.38 -17.48 -7.66
N GLU A 17 -9.55 -17.13 -6.69
CA GLU A 17 -8.61 -18.05 -6.07
C GLU A 17 -8.87 -18.15 -4.57
N ALA A 18 -8.78 -19.36 -4.03
CA ALA A 18 -8.93 -19.58 -2.60
C ALA A 18 -7.59 -19.33 -1.90
N VAL A 19 -7.54 -18.31 -1.05
CA VAL A 19 -6.36 -17.98 -0.25
C VAL A 19 -6.59 -18.48 1.18
N THR A 20 -5.61 -19.17 1.75
CA THR A 20 -5.64 -19.67 3.13
C THR A 20 -4.44 -19.12 3.90
N ARG A 21 -4.68 -18.66 5.14
CA ARG A 21 -3.67 -18.09 6.04
C ARG A 21 -3.55 -18.90 7.32
N LEU A 22 -2.41 -18.75 7.99
CA LEU A 22 -2.25 -19.20 9.37
C LEU A 22 -3.02 -18.29 10.33
N PRO A 23 -3.47 -18.79 11.50
CA PRO A 23 -4.18 -17.99 12.50
C PRO A 23 -3.46 -16.71 12.91
N SER A 24 -2.12 -16.73 12.97
CA SER A 24 -1.29 -15.59 13.36
C SER A 24 -1.33 -14.42 12.37
N ALA A 25 -1.81 -14.63 11.14
CA ALA A 25 -1.87 -13.62 10.08
C ALA A 25 -3.25 -12.95 9.95
N GLU A 26 -4.22 -13.34 10.78
CA GLU A 26 -5.58 -12.79 10.79
C GLU A 26 -5.96 -12.32 12.21
N PRO A 27 -6.84 -11.31 12.33
CA PRO A 27 -7.46 -11.00 13.60
C PRO A 27 -8.27 -12.18 14.14
N GLU A 28 -8.41 -12.25 15.46
CA GLU A 28 -9.24 -13.26 16.11
C GLU A 28 -10.69 -13.25 15.58
N GLY A 29 -11.25 -14.44 15.37
CA GLY A 29 -12.63 -14.60 14.88
C GLY A 29 -12.82 -14.34 13.38
N VAL A 30 -11.76 -14.04 12.62
CA VAL A 30 -11.83 -13.88 11.16
C VAL A 30 -11.57 -15.21 10.44
N PRO A 31 -12.31 -15.54 9.34
CA PRO A 31 -12.04 -16.72 8.54
C PRO A 31 -10.60 -16.75 8.00
N LEU A 32 -9.94 -17.89 8.18
CA LEU A 32 -8.57 -18.12 7.68
C LEU A 32 -8.52 -18.43 6.18
N ARG A 33 -9.68 -18.57 5.54
CA ARG A 33 -9.81 -18.84 4.11
C ARG A 33 -10.82 -17.90 3.49
N ALA A 34 -10.44 -17.27 2.39
CA ALA A 34 -11.32 -16.42 1.61
C ALA A 34 -11.05 -16.61 0.12
N TYR A 35 -12.07 -16.30 -0.69
CA TYR A 35 -11.90 -16.23 -2.12
C TYR A 35 -11.55 -14.80 -2.52
N VAL A 36 -10.46 -14.64 -3.25
CA VAL A 36 -9.99 -13.33 -3.73
C VAL A 36 -10.11 -13.30 -5.24
N ASP A 37 -10.71 -12.24 -5.76
CA ASP A 37 -10.78 -12.02 -7.20
C ASP A 37 -9.41 -11.52 -7.70
N MET A 38 -8.89 -12.13 -8.75
CA MET A 38 -7.56 -11.87 -9.28
C MET A 38 -7.58 -11.74 -10.80
N ILE A 39 -6.63 -11.00 -11.35
CA ILE A 39 -6.38 -10.95 -12.78
C ILE A 39 -4.89 -10.89 -13.04
N ASN A 40 -4.43 -11.69 -14.01
CA ASN A 40 -3.09 -11.62 -14.54
C ASN A 40 -3.10 -10.86 -15.86
N LEU A 41 -2.39 -9.74 -15.95
CA LEU A 41 -2.33 -8.93 -17.15
C LEU A 41 -1.00 -9.14 -17.89
N VAL A 42 -1.12 -9.48 -19.16
CA VAL A 42 0.01 -9.58 -20.10
C VAL A 42 -0.32 -8.73 -21.31
N LYS A 43 0.62 -7.85 -21.70
CA LYS A 43 0.41 -6.68 -22.57
C LYS A 43 -0.60 -6.88 -23.70
N THR A 44 -1.66 -6.08 -23.67
CA THR A 44 -2.16 -5.35 -24.85
C THR A 44 -2.56 -3.95 -24.42
N SER A 45 -1.60 -3.00 -24.53
CA SER A 45 -1.68 -1.54 -24.29
C SER A 45 -2.48 -1.03 -23.07
N ASP A 46 -1.83 -0.21 -22.24
CA ASP A 46 -2.24 0.32 -20.93
C ASP A 46 -3.73 0.72 -20.76
N PHE A 47 -4.42 1.07 -21.84
CA PHE A 47 -5.85 1.39 -21.85
C PHE A 47 -6.76 0.21 -21.47
N ARG A 48 -6.55 -1.00 -22.01
CA ARG A 48 -7.41 -2.16 -21.71
C ARG A 48 -7.21 -2.65 -20.28
N THR A 49 -5.97 -2.63 -19.80
CA THR A 49 -5.58 -2.91 -18.42
C THR A 49 -6.25 -1.95 -17.44
N MET A 50 -6.16 -0.65 -17.71
CA MET A 50 -6.85 0.36 -16.91
C MET A 50 -8.37 0.14 -16.94
N LEU A 51 -8.94 -0.17 -18.11
CA LEU A 51 -10.37 -0.40 -18.25
C LEU A 51 -10.85 -1.64 -17.47
N ALA A 52 -10.10 -2.75 -17.47
CA ALA A 52 -10.44 -3.96 -16.72
C ALA A 52 -10.43 -3.71 -15.20
N ALA A 53 -9.45 -2.96 -14.71
CA ALA A 53 -9.37 -2.57 -13.31
C ALA A 53 -10.47 -1.58 -12.93
N VAL A 54 -10.70 -0.55 -13.75
CA VAL A 54 -11.77 0.44 -13.57
C VAL A 54 -13.14 -0.23 -13.58
N ALA A 55 -13.36 -1.23 -14.45
CA ALA A 55 -14.59 -2.00 -14.47
C ALA A 55 -14.79 -2.76 -13.15
N LYS A 56 -13.74 -3.40 -12.61
CA LYS A 56 -13.82 -4.09 -11.32
C LYS A 56 -14.07 -3.12 -10.17
N LEU A 57 -13.41 -1.97 -10.15
CA LEU A 57 -13.63 -0.92 -9.15
C LEU A 57 -15.11 -0.51 -9.07
N ARG A 58 -15.79 -0.40 -10.21
CA ARG A 58 -17.23 -0.06 -10.28
C ARG A 58 -18.14 -1.15 -9.71
N THR A 59 -17.66 -2.39 -9.56
CA THR A 59 -18.45 -3.48 -8.97
C THR A 59 -18.38 -3.51 -7.44
N ILE A 60 -17.42 -2.80 -6.84
CA ILE A 60 -17.26 -2.78 -5.39
C ILE A 60 -18.36 -1.90 -4.78
N ARG A 61 -19.14 -2.50 -3.89
CA ARG A 61 -20.09 -1.78 -3.04
C ARG A 61 -19.39 -1.40 -1.75
N LEU A 62 -19.33 -0.10 -1.49
CA LEU A 62 -18.87 0.47 -0.22
C LEU A 62 -20.08 0.73 0.66
N GLU A 63 -20.01 0.27 1.89
CA GLU A 63 -20.95 0.65 2.94
C GLU A 63 -20.61 2.03 3.49
N ASP A 64 -21.54 2.61 4.26
CA ASP A 64 -21.34 3.91 4.88
C ASP A 64 -20.10 3.90 5.78
N GLY A 65 -19.16 4.77 5.44
CA GLY A 65 -17.90 4.86 6.16
C GLY A 65 -16.86 3.83 5.74
N GLU A 66 -16.98 3.15 4.59
CA GLU A 66 -15.88 2.43 3.96
C GLU A 66 -15.14 3.29 2.93
N GLU A 67 -13.88 2.92 2.65
CA GLU A 67 -13.07 3.55 1.62
C GLU A 67 -12.13 2.53 0.98
N LEU A 68 -11.79 2.76 -0.30
CA LEU A 68 -10.84 1.94 -1.04
C LEU A 68 -9.42 2.47 -0.92
N TYR A 69 -8.50 1.54 -0.75
CA TYR A 69 -7.08 1.79 -0.67
C TYR A 69 -6.31 0.81 -1.54
N PHE A 70 -5.19 1.26 -2.09
CA PHE A 70 -4.39 0.53 -3.03
C PHE A 70 -2.96 0.43 -2.53
N HIS A 71 -2.43 -0.79 -2.49
CA HIS A 71 -1.02 -1.05 -2.24
C HIS A 71 -0.34 -1.48 -3.53
N ALA A 72 0.72 -0.78 -3.91
CA ALA A 72 1.55 -1.07 -5.07
C ALA A 72 2.81 -1.83 -4.66
N THR A 73 3.04 -2.99 -5.27
CA THR A 73 4.19 -3.84 -4.97
C THR A 73 4.58 -4.72 -6.16
N ASP A 74 5.53 -5.64 -5.98
CA ASP A 74 5.84 -6.68 -6.97
C ASP A 74 4.96 -7.92 -6.76
N ALA A 75 4.88 -8.79 -7.77
CA ALA A 75 4.00 -9.96 -7.72
C ALA A 75 4.32 -10.94 -6.57
N GLN A 76 5.60 -11.12 -6.22
CA GLN A 76 6.02 -12.02 -5.16
C GLN A 76 5.68 -11.46 -3.77
N SER A 77 5.89 -10.17 -3.57
CA SER A 77 5.47 -9.46 -2.37
C SER A 77 3.95 -9.47 -2.21
N ALA A 78 3.19 -9.28 -3.29
CA ALA A 78 1.73 -9.41 -3.24
C ALA A 78 1.27 -10.83 -2.89
N LYS A 79 1.93 -11.86 -3.42
CA LYS A 79 1.71 -13.25 -3.04
C LYS A 79 1.95 -13.44 -1.54
N SER A 80 3.08 -12.94 -1.02
CA SER A 80 3.39 -13.01 0.42
C SER A 80 2.34 -12.31 1.26
N ILE A 81 1.83 -11.15 0.84
CA ILE A 81 0.75 -10.45 1.56
C ILE A 81 -0.52 -11.30 1.58
N LEU A 82 -0.90 -11.91 0.45
CA LEU A 82 -2.06 -12.78 0.38
C LEU A 82 -1.91 -14.01 1.29
N GLU A 83 -0.76 -14.66 1.31
CA GLU A 83 -0.55 -15.92 2.05
C GLU A 83 -0.17 -15.72 3.53
N SER A 84 0.40 -14.57 3.90
CA SER A 84 0.97 -14.35 5.24
C SER A 84 0.52 -13.06 5.93
N GLY A 85 -0.31 -12.24 5.28
CA GLY A 85 -0.74 -10.95 5.83
C GLY A 85 0.31 -9.85 5.67
N ILE A 86 0.05 -8.69 6.27
CA ILE A 86 0.99 -7.56 6.25
C ILE A 86 2.00 -7.73 7.38
N ASP A 87 3.28 -7.79 7.02
CA ASP A 87 4.41 -7.89 7.94
C ASP A 87 5.27 -6.63 7.82
N LEU A 88 5.21 -5.76 8.83
CA LEU A 88 5.92 -4.48 8.80
C LEU A 88 7.44 -4.65 8.86
N THR A 89 7.94 -5.78 9.35
CA THR A 89 9.40 -6.04 9.47
C THR A 89 10.07 -6.31 8.11
N LYS A 90 9.28 -6.58 7.06
CA LYS A 90 9.76 -6.86 5.70
C LYS A 90 9.69 -5.64 4.77
N THR A 91 9.60 -4.44 5.36
CA THR A 91 9.38 -3.21 4.61
C THR A 91 10.68 -2.44 4.38
N ARG A 92 10.64 -1.44 3.49
CA ARG A 92 11.84 -0.70 3.08
C ARG A 92 12.22 0.35 4.12
N SER A 93 13.52 0.57 4.26
CA SER A 93 14.09 1.66 5.04
C SER A 93 14.10 2.97 4.26
N ARG A 94 14.17 4.08 5.01
CA ARG A 94 14.28 5.44 4.46
C ARG A 94 13.16 5.84 3.49
N GLU A 95 11.93 5.50 3.84
CA GLU A 95 10.72 5.95 3.12
C GLU A 95 10.15 7.20 3.79
N ASP A 96 9.10 7.82 3.22
CA ASP A 96 8.58 9.12 3.68
C ASP A 96 8.17 9.15 5.17
N PHE A 97 7.56 8.08 5.64
CA PHE A 97 6.91 8.00 6.97
C PHE A 97 7.35 6.77 7.78
N SER A 98 8.43 6.11 7.38
CA SER A 98 8.93 4.92 8.07
C SER A 98 10.37 4.62 7.70
N ASN A 99 11.10 4.02 8.63
CA ASN A 99 12.44 3.49 8.39
C ASN A 99 12.48 1.98 8.66
N GLY A 100 11.91 1.17 7.75
CA GLY A 100 11.95 -0.30 7.83
C GLY A 100 10.75 -0.94 8.53
N TYR A 101 9.77 -0.14 8.96
CA TYR A 101 8.57 -0.60 9.68
C TYR A 101 7.32 0.17 9.21
N GLY A 102 6.99 0.08 7.92
CA GLY A 102 5.87 0.83 7.34
C GLY A 102 5.22 0.18 6.13
N PHE A 103 3.89 0.10 6.13
CA PHE A 103 3.11 -0.37 4.98
C PHE A 103 2.32 0.76 4.35
N TYR A 104 2.54 1.00 3.06
CA TYR A 104 2.02 2.19 2.36
C TYR A 104 0.83 1.86 1.48
N VAL A 105 -0.23 2.66 1.61
CA VAL A 105 -1.43 2.60 0.77
C VAL A 105 -1.83 4.00 0.31
N THR A 106 -2.59 4.07 -0.77
CA THR A 106 -3.16 5.34 -1.27
C THR A 106 -4.59 5.13 -1.74
N THR A 107 -5.39 6.20 -1.76
CA THR A 107 -6.72 6.22 -2.38
C THR A 107 -6.63 6.34 -3.91
N GLU A 108 -5.48 6.75 -4.45
CA GLU A 108 -5.28 7.01 -5.87
C GLU A 108 -4.84 5.76 -6.63
N TYR A 109 -5.80 5.03 -7.20
CA TYR A 109 -5.54 3.83 -8.00
C TYR A 109 -4.52 4.07 -9.14
N ALA A 110 -4.65 5.19 -9.85
CA ALA A 110 -3.77 5.52 -10.96
C ALA A 110 -2.30 5.67 -10.51
N GLU A 111 -2.07 6.24 -9.33
CA GLU A 111 -0.74 6.40 -8.76
C GLU A 111 -0.18 5.07 -8.25
N ALA A 112 -1.02 4.25 -7.61
CA ALA A 112 -0.64 2.89 -7.23
C ALA A 112 -0.20 2.05 -8.45
N MET A 113 -0.91 2.16 -9.58
CA MET A 113 -0.51 1.49 -10.82
C MET A 113 0.85 1.97 -11.34
N LYS A 114 1.06 3.30 -11.43
CA LYS A 114 2.36 3.87 -11.84
C LYS A 114 3.50 3.35 -10.96
N TRP A 115 3.29 3.26 -9.65
CA TRP A 115 4.27 2.73 -8.72
C TRP A 115 4.51 1.24 -8.87
N ALA A 116 3.46 0.44 -9.05
CA ALA A 116 3.59 -1.00 -9.25
C ALA A 116 4.37 -1.31 -10.53
N THR A 117 4.18 -0.52 -11.60
CA THR A 117 4.98 -0.62 -12.83
C THR A 117 6.45 -0.32 -12.55
N ARG A 118 6.75 0.79 -11.87
CA ARG A 118 8.13 1.16 -11.50
C ARG A 118 8.79 0.12 -10.60
N LYS A 119 8.04 -0.48 -9.66
CA LYS A 119 8.55 -1.55 -8.78
C LYS A 119 8.80 -2.83 -9.58
N GLY A 120 7.83 -3.29 -10.36
CA GLY A 120 7.96 -4.49 -11.17
C GLY A 120 9.15 -4.45 -12.13
N ALA A 121 9.46 -3.28 -12.73
CA ALA A 121 10.66 -3.09 -13.57
C ALA A 121 12.00 -3.24 -12.82
N LYS A 122 12.02 -3.01 -11.51
CA LYS A 122 13.25 -3.06 -10.70
C LYS A 122 13.56 -4.46 -10.15
N PHE A 123 12.58 -5.34 -10.06
CA PHE A 123 12.75 -6.67 -9.48
C PHE A 123 12.96 -7.74 -10.55
N CYS A 124 13.65 -8.82 -10.17
CA CYS A 124 14.17 -9.91 -11.01
C CYS A 124 13.14 -10.67 -11.88
N HIS A 125 11.85 -10.34 -11.78
CA HIS A 125 10.78 -11.03 -12.49
C HIS A 125 9.95 -10.12 -13.40
N ASN A 126 10.22 -8.82 -13.50
CA ASN A 126 9.47 -7.92 -14.40
C ASN A 126 7.95 -8.06 -14.20
N THR A 127 7.50 -8.12 -12.95
CA THR A 127 6.08 -8.28 -12.61
C THR A 127 5.68 -7.39 -11.44
N GLY A 128 4.68 -6.54 -11.68
CA GLY A 128 4.06 -5.68 -10.68
C GLY A 128 2.75 -6.24 -10.16
N ALA A 129 2.30 -5.70 -9.04
CA ALA A 129 0.99 -5.99 -8.46
C ALA A 129 0.36 -4.78 -7.76
N VAL A 130 -0.97 -4.71 -7.82
CA VAL A 130 -1.78 -3.80 -7.00
C VAL A 130 -2.81 -4.61 -6.23
N ILE A 131 -2.83 -4.43 -4.91
CA ILE A 131 -3.83 -5.02 -4.01
C ILE A 131 -4.83 -3.92 -3.64
N ALA A 132 -6.11 -4.19 -3.81
CA ALA A 132 -7.20 -3.31 -3.39
C ALA A 132 -7.77 -3.75 -2.04
N PHE A 133 -7.76 -2.85 -1.07
CA PHE A 133 -8.35 -3.01 0.25
C PHE A 133 -9.61 -2.15 0.37
N LYS A 134 -10.67 -2.72 0.91
CA LYS A 134 -11.86 -2.01 1.39
C LYS A 134 -11.80 -1.99 2.91
N VAL A 135 -11.69 -0.79 3.47
CA VAL A 135 -11.40 -0.61 4.89
C VAL A 135 -12.38 0.40 5.47
N SER A 136 -12.92 0.10 6.65
CA SER A 136 -13.76 1.04 7.38
C SER A 136 -12.93 2.27 7.81
N ARG A 137 -13.45 3.46 7.53
CA ARG A 137 -12.96 4.75 8.05
C ARG A 137 -12.99 4.79 9.57
N LEU A 138 -13.71 3.91 10.25
CA LEU A 138 -13.65 3.81 11.72
C LEU A 138 -12.26 3.41 12.22
N LEU A 139 -11.49 2.64 11.44
CA LEU A 139 -10.09 2.36 11.73
C LEU A 139 -9.24 3.65 11.71
N GLN A 140 -9.71 4.70 11.03
CA GLN A 140 -9.05 6.01 10.95
C GLN A 140 -9.57 7.04 11.97
N LYS A 141 -10.56 6.68 12.81
CA LYS A 141 -11.13 7.61 13.80
C LYS A 141 -10.46 7.55 15.18
N GLU A 142 -9.44 6.73 15.37
CA GLU A 142 -8.73 6.62 16.66
C GLU A 142 -7.79 7.81 16.87
N LYS A 143 -7.53 8.24 18.11
CA LYS A 143 -6.63 9.37 18.43
C LYS A 143 -5.15 9.10 18.14
N ASP A 144 -4.84 7.90 17.67
CA ASP A 144 -3.51 7.33 17.54
C ASP A 144 -2.97 7.47 16.10
N HIS A 145 -3.24 8.60 15.44
CA HIS A 145 -2.74 8.84 14.09
C HIS A 145 -2.16 10.24 13.92
N LEU A 146 -1.31 10.37 12.90
CA LEU A 146 -0.69 11.63 12.52
C LEU A 146 -1.14 12.06 11.13
N PHE A 147 -1.91 13.14 11.05
CA PHE A 147 -2.19 13.83 9.79
C PHE A 147 -1.15 14.93 9.54
N LEU A 148 -0.49 14.87 8.39
CA LEU A 148 0.50 15.83 7.93
C LEU A 148 -0.08 16.63 6.76
N GLU A 149 -0.79 17.71 7.07
CA GLU A 149 -1.30 18.65 6.07
C GLU A 149 -0.21 19.65 5.65
N VAL A 150 -0.20 20.04 4.37
CA VAL A 150 0.79 20.99 3.80
C VAL A 150 0.17 22.32 3.35
N ASN A 151 -1.12 22.52 3.64
CA ASN A 151 -1.91 23.73 3.32
C ASN A 151 -1.56 24.94 4.21
N THR A 152 -0.86 24.73 5.32
CA THR A 152 -0.38 25.79 6.22
C THR A 152 1.14 25.75 6.33
N ALA A 153 1.76 26.90 6.64
CA ALA A 153 3.21 26.98 6.86
C ALA A 153 3.68 26.04 8.00
N GLN A 154 2.91 25.95 9.09
CA GLN A 154 3.22 25.06 10.21
C GLN A 154 3.08 23.59 9.82
N GLY A 155 2.00 23.22 9.14
CA GLY A 155 1.77 21.86 8.66
C GLY A 155 2.85 21.42 7.67
N ARG A 156 3.17 22.28 6.71
CA ARG A 156 4.26 22.05 5.75
C ARG A 156 5.60 21.81 6.45
N ARG A 157 5.98 22.65 7.42
CA ARG A 157 7.22 22.47 8.19
C ARG A 157 7.21 21.14 8.97
N LYS A 158 6.07 20.74 9.52
CA LYS A 158 5.91 19.46 10.23
C LYS A 158 6.08 18.27 9.27
N TRP A 159 5.47 18.34 8.09
CA TRP A 159 5.63 17.34 7.04
C TRP A 159 7.09 17.24 6.57
N GLU A 160 7.75 18.38 6.27
CA GLU A 160 9.14 18.42 5.82
C GLU A 160 10.08 17.76 6.84
N LYS A 161 9.96 18.14 8.12
CA LYS A 161 10.74 17.52 9.20
C LYS A 161 10.49 16.03 9.34
N THR A 162 9.25 15.58 9.17
CA THR A 162 8.89 14.16 9.28
C THR A 162 9.53 13.36 8.14
N VAL A 163 9.44 13.85 6.91
CA VAL A 163 10.05 13.18 5.75
C VAL A 163 11.58 13.15 5.87
N SER A 164 12.21 14.27 6.24
CA SER A 164 13.67 14.29 6.44
C SER A 164 14.13 13.39 7.58
N HIS A 165 13.36 13.31 8.68
CA HIS A 165 13.63 12.38 9.78
C HIS A 165 13.71 10.93 9.29
N PHE A 166 12.68 10.44 8.61
CA PHE A 166 12.66 9.04 8.18
C PHE A 166 13.65 8.72 7.05
N ARG A 167 13.82 9.64 6.09
CA ARG A 167 14.71 9.40 4.94
C ARG A 167 16.20 9.56 5.25
N ASN A 168 16.55 10.51 6.13
CA ASN A 168 17.95 10.88 6.40
C ASN A 168 18.40 10.54 7.83
N GLY A 169 17.50 10.19 8.74
CA GLY A 169 17.83 9.97 10.16
C GLY A 169 18.04 11.29 10.93
N GLU A 170 17.51 12.41 10.44
CA GLU A 170 17.62 13.70 11.11
C GLU A 170 16.88 13.67 12.46
N ALA A 171 17.58 14.00 13.55
CA ALA A 171 17.01 13.98 14.88
C ALA A 171 15.89 15.03 15.02
N PHE A 172 14.74 14.60 15.53
CA PHE A 172 13.64 15.51 15.85
C PHE A 172 12.90 15.01 17.09
N ASP A 173 13.40 15.40 18.28
CA ASP A 173 12.98 14.85 19.59
C ASP A 173 11.47 14.92 19.83
N ALA A 174 10.84 16.02 19.42
CA ALA A 174 9.38 16.19 19.54
C ALA A 174 8.59 15.21 18.64
N LEU A 175 9.16 14.79 17.51
CA LEU A 175 8.54 13.79 16.64
C LEU A 175 8.76 12.39 17.18
N SER A 176 9.92 12.08 17.75
CA SER A 176 10.17 10.76 18.36
C SER A 176 9.11 10.43 19.44
N VAL A 177 8.78 11.39 20.31
CA VAL A 177 7.70 11.23 21.32
C VAL A 177 6.34 11.08 20.64
N LEU A 178 6.07 11.90 19.63
CA LEU A 178 4.79 11.86 18.90
C LEU A 178 4.59 10.53 18.17
N LEU A 179 5.64 9.92 17.64
CA LEU A 179 5.58 8.68 16.87
C LEU A 179 5.37 7.42 17.73
N GLN A 180 5.67 7.46 19.03
CA GLN A 180 5.60 6.26 19.90
C GLN A 180 4.21 5.61 19.96
N ASN A 181 3.14 6.39 19.79
CA ASN A 181 1.76 5.91 19.88
C ASN A 181 1.00 6.03 18.56
N VAL A 182 1.71 6.28 17.44
CA VAL A 182 1.06 6.49 16.15
C VAL A 182 0.90 5.14 15.42
N LYS A 183 -0.35 4.73 15.23
CA LYS A 183 -0.74 3.54 14.46
C LYS A 183 -0.58 3.75 12.96
N PHE A 184 -0.85 4.97 12.49
CA PHE A 184 -0.60 5.34 11.09
C PHE A 184 -0.32 6.82 10.89
N ILE A 185 0.43 7.12 9.84
CA ILE A 185 0.74 8.48 9.38
C ILE A 185 0.10 8.68 8.02
N ARG A 186 -0.66 9.76 7.84
CA ARG A 186 -1.22 10.15 6.54
C ARG A 186 -0.69 11.53 6.14
N GLY A 187 -0.24 11.63 4.90
CA GLY A 187 0.25 12.90 4.35
C GLY A 187 0.60 12.79 2.87
N PRO A 188 0.97 13.92 2.24
CA PRO A 188 1.43 13.94 0.86
C PRO A 188 2.68 13.07 0.66
N VAL A 189 2.77 12.47 -0.52
CA VAL A 189 4.00 11.81 -0.99
C VAL A 189 5.09 12.84 -1.26
N SER A 190 6.35 12.50 -1.00
CA SER A 190 7.48 13.32 -1.46
C SER A 190 7.80 13.09 -2.95
N LYS A 191 7.88 14.17 -3.74
CA LYS A 191 8.33 14.15 -5.15
C LYS A 191 9.75 13.63 -5.32
N ASN A 192 10.57 13.77 -4.28
CA ASN A 192 11.99 13.45 -4.34
C ASN A 192 12.17 11.93 -4.50
N ALA A 193 12.80 11.49 -5.59
CA ALA A 193 13.15 10.08 -5.78
C ALA A 193 14.24 9.62 -4.80
N PHE A 194 15.17 10.52 -4.49
CA PHE A 194 16.18 10.42 -3.45
C PHE A 194 16.19 11.77 -2.71
N LEU A 195 16.35 11.74 -1.39
CA LEU A 195 16.49 12.96 -0.59
C LEU A 195 17.88 12.92 0.06
N ARG A 196 18.72 13.92 -0.19
CA ARG A 196 20.02 14.04 0.47
C ARG A 196 19.89 14.83 1.78
N PRO A 197 20.83 14.67 2.73
CA PRO A 197 20.87 15.52 3.93
C PRO A 197 20.90 17.00 3.56
N GLY A 198 20.04 17.81 4.18
CA GLY A 198 19.91 19.25 3.92
C GLY A 198 19.04 19.63 2.70
N GLU A 199 18.61 18.66 1.88
CA GLU A 199 17.61 18.94 0.84
C GLU A 199 16.21 19.09 1.46
N THR A 200 15.43 20.03 0.92
CA THR A 200 14.04 20.20 1.33
C THR A 200 13.14 19.25 0.53
N PRO A 201 12.37 18.36 1.18
CA PRO A 201 11.42 17.52 0.48
C PRO A 201 10.30 18.37 -0.13
N VAL A 202 9.79 17.96 -1.29
CA VAL A 202 8.73 18.68 -2.02
C VAL A 202 7.48 17.82 -2.06
N PRO A 203 6.32 18.31 -1.59
CA PRO A 203 5.10 17.51 -1.59
C PRO A 203 4.58 17.29 -3.01
N TYR A 204 4.03 16.09 -3.22
CA TYR A 204 3.23 15.72 -4.38
C TYR A 204 1.76 16.02 -4.14
N ASP A 205 0.95 15.94 -5.19
CA ASP A 205 -0.47 16.33 -5.19
C ASP A 205 -1.43 15.23 -4.71
N PHE A 206 -0.91 14.06 -4.31
CA PHE A 206 -1.70 13.02 -3.67
C PHE A 206 -1.13 12.55 -2.32
N THR A 207 -2.00 11.91 -1.55
CA THR A 207 -1.69 11.44 -0.19
C THR A 207 -1.48 9.93 -0.13
N GLN A 208 -0.63 9.53 0.82
CA GLN A 208 -0.43 8.15 1.21
C GLN A 208 -0.70 7.99 2.70
N ILE A 209 -1.00 6.76 3.10
CA ILE A 209 -1.09 6.32 4.49
C ILE A 209 0.02 5.29 4.71
N CYS A 210 0.82 5.49 5.74
CA CYS A 210 1.79 4.53 6.24
C CYS A 210 1.24 3.91 7.53
N LEU A 211 1.02 2.59 7.52
CA LEU A 211 0.70 1.82 8.70
C LEU A 211 2.00 1.56 9.47
N CYS A 212 2.07 1.98 10.73
CA CYS A 212 3.27 1.93 11.56
C CYS A 212 3.14 0.93 12.73
N ASP A 213 1.93 0.47 13.01
CA ASP A 213 1.64 -0.50 14.07
C ASP A 213 1.26 -1.87 13.49
N GLN A 214 1.86 -2.93 14.03
CA GLN A 214 1.70 -4.29 13.49
C GLN A 214 0.31 -4.86 13.75
N GLU A 215 -0.30 -4.58 14.91
CA GLU A 215 -1.66 -5.06 15.20
C GLU A 215 -2.67 -4.38 14.28
N TYR A 216 -2.52 -3.07 14.07
CA TYR A 216 -3.30 -2.29 13.12
C TYR A 216 -3.09 -2.79 11.69
N ALA A 217 -1.85 -3.08 11.28
CA ALA A 217 -1.53 -3.65 9.98
C ALA A 217 -2.18 -5.04 9.76
N THR A 218 -2.23 -5.89 10.79
CA THR A 218 -2.93 -7.18 10.73
C THR A 218 -4.44 -6.99 10.52
N ARG A 219 -5.07 -6.08 11.29
CA ARG A 219 -6.50 -5.76 11.12
C ARG A 219 -6.81 -5.15 9.76
N TYR A 220 -5.92 -4.29 9.26
CA TYR A 220 -6.04 -3.64 7.96
C TYR A 220 -5.87 -4.64 6.81
N GLY A 221 -4.85 -5.51 6.89
CA GLY A 221 -4.48 -6.48 5.87
C GLY A 221 -5.27 -7.78 5.87
N SER A 222 -6.26 -7.91 6.76
CA SER A 222 -7.14 -9.06 6.87
C SER A 222 -7.77 -9.44 5.52
N LEU A 223 -7.92 -10.74 5.24
CA LEU A 223 -8.49 -11.24 4.00
C LEU A 223 -9.88 -10.66 3.70
N ARG A 224 -10.69 -10.36 4.74
CA ARG A 224 -12.02 -9.75 4.58
C ARG A 224 -11.98 -8.36 3.95
N ASN A 225 -10.85 -7.66 4.06
CA ASN A 225 -10.66 -6.32 3.51
C ASN A 225 -10.12 -6.39 2.07
N ILE A 226 -9.54 -7.51 1.63
CA ILE A 226 -8.97 -7.62 0.29
C ILE A 226 -10.09 -7.84 -0.73
N CYS A 227 -10.29 -6.88 -1.63
CA CYS A 227 -11.31 -6.95 -2.66
C CYS A 227 -10.82 -7.71 -3.90
N PHE A 228 -9.64 -7.34 -4.39
CA PHE A 228 -9.04 -7.96 -5.55
C PHE A 228 -7.54 -7.70 -5.63
N VAL A 229 -6.86 -8.48 -6.47
CA VAL A 229 -5.45 -8.26 -6.82
C VAL A 229 -5.26 -8.25 -8.34
N ILE A 230 -4.49 -7.29 -8.81
CA ILE A 230 -4.05 -7.21 -10.20
C ILE A 230 -2.58 -7.55 -10.23
N PHE A 231 -2.21 -8.63 -10.92
CA PHE A 231 -0.83 -8.94 -11.28
C PHE A 231 -0.59 -8.54 -12.73
N PHE A 232 0.60 -8.05 -13.06
CA PHE A 232 0.91 -7.69 -14.43
C PHE A 232 2.39 -7.81 -14.75
N LYS A 233 2.69 -8.16 -16.01
CA LYS A 233 4.05 -8.10 -16.53
C LYS A 233 4.43 -6.66 -16.85
N VAL A 234 5.62 -6.26 -16.41
CA VAL A 234 6.27 -5.00 -16.77
C VAL A 234 7.23 -5.30 -17.89
N ASP A 235 7.22 -4.47 -18.93
CA ASP A 235 8.12 -4.61 -20.07
C ASP A 235 9.49 -4.00 -19.79
#